data_AF-A0A2I0NV70-F1
#
_entry.id   AF-A0A2I0NV70-F1
#
_cell.length_a   1.000
_cell.length_b   1.000
_cell.length_c   1.000
_cell.angle_alpha   90.00
_cell.angle_beta   90.00
_cell.angle_gamma   90.00
#
_symmetry.space_group_name_H-M   'P 1'
#
loop_
_entity.id
_entity.type
_entity.pdbx_description
1 polymer ?
#
loop_
_entity_poly.entity_id
_entity_poly.type
_entity_poly.pdbx_seq_one_letter_code
_entity_poly.pdbx_strand_id
1 'polypeptide(L)' 'MLDTSQEIKKGTTTVGLIFDGGVVLVTEMRATMGNMIASKRAKKIYQITPRIGLTIAGGV' A
#
# COMPACT_ATOMS: atom_id res chain seq x y z
N MET A 1 6.71 31.35 -2.02
CA MET A 1 5.89 30.38 -1.26
C MET A 1 6.23 29.00 -1.77
N LEU A 2 6.85 28.16 -0.94
CA LEU A 2 7.07 26.75 -1.26
C LEU A 2 5.71 26.05 -1.14
N ASP A 3 5.02 25.90 -2.27
CA ASP A 3 3.85 25.03 -2.34
C ASP A 3 4.34 23.58 -2.19
N THR A 4 4.49 23.17 -0.93
CA THR A 4 4.91 21.82 -0.56
C THR A 4 3.69 20.92 -0.64
N SER A 5 3.06 20.90 -1.81
CA SER A 5 2.14 19.85 -2.19
C SER A 5 2.98 18.58 -2.33
N GLN A 6 3.28 17.92 -1.20
CA GLN A 6 3.82 16.57 -1.16
C GLN A 6 3.02 15.76 -2.18
N GLU A 7 3.63 15.37 -3.32
CA GLU A 7 2.92 14.57 -4.31
C GLU A 7 2.62 13.22 -3.65
N ILE A 8 1.45 13.15 -3.04
CA ILE A 8 0.96 11.97 -2.33
C ILE A 8 1.04 10.84 -3.35
N LYS A 9 1.85 9.82 -3.08
CA LYS A 9 1.85 8.65 -3.95
C LYS A 9 0.46 8.04 -3.87
N LYS A 10 -0.25 8.05 -5.00
CA LYS A 10 -1.65 7.64 -5.11
C LYS A 10 -1.73 6.30 -5.85
N GLY A 11 -2.90 5.67 -5.78
CA GLY A 11 -3.14 4.41 -6.48
C GLY A 11 -2.59 3.19 -5.76
N THR A 12 -3.08 2.94 -4.55
CA THR A 12 -2.87 1.66 -3.85
C THR A 12 -4.18 0.88 -3.82
N THR A 13 -4.13 -0.36 -4.31
CA THR A 13 -5.23 -1.32 -4.13
C THR A 13 -4.81 -2.38 -3.14
N THR A 14 -5.65 -2.62 -2.15
CA THR A 14 -5.46 -3.61 -1.10
C THR A 14 -6.72 -4.46 -1.01
N VAL A 15 -6.55 -5.77 -0.82
CA VAL A 15 -7.64 -6.74 -0.69
C VAL A 15 -7.38 -7.61 0.54
N GLY A 16 -8.43 -7.82 1.32
CA GLY A 16 -8.45 -8.81 2.40
C GLY A 16 -9.47 -9.91 2.08
N LEU A 17 -9.10 -11.16 2.33
CA LEU A 17 -9.98 -12.32 2.17
C LEU A 17 -9.97 -13.17 3.45
N ILE A 18 -11.15 -13.60 3.89
CA ILE A 18 -11.34 -14.45 5.06
C ILE A 18 -11.63 -15.87 4.58
N PHE A 19 -11.03 -16.87 5.23
CA PHE A 19 -11.28 -18.29 4.97
C PHE A 19 -11.24 -19.06 6.29
N ASP A 20 -11.70 -20.32 6.29
CA ASP A 20 -11.59 -21.17 7.47
C ASP A 20 -10.10 -21.44 7.81
N GLY A 21 -9.67 -21.00 8.98
CA GLY A 21 -8.27 -21.07 9.41
C GLY A 21 -7.46 -19.77 9.26
N GLY A 22 -8.01 -18.68 8.72
CA GLY A 22 -7.32 -17.39 8.77
C GLY A 22 -7.76 -16.32 7.77
N VAL A 23 -6.81 -15.44 7.42
CA VAL A 23 -6.99 -14.34 6.49
C VAL A 23 -5.84 -14.25 5.49
N VAL A 24 -6.11 -13.75 4.30
CA VAL A 24 -5.12 -13.39 3.28
C VAL A 24 -5.15 -11.88 3.07
N LEU A 25 -3.99 -11.23 3.13
CA LEU A 25 -3.83 -9.81 2.83
C LEU A 25 -3.00 -9.65 1.56
N VAL A 26 -3.51 -8.89 0.60
CA VAL A 26 -2.86 -8.66 -0.71
C VAL A 26 -2.83 -7.18 -1.01
N THR A 27 -1.73 -6.70 -1.58
CA THR A 27 -1.60 -5.36 -2.13
C THR A 27 -0.83 -5.42 -3.43
N GLU A 28 -1.12 -4.50 -4.34
CA GLU A 28 -0.26 -4.27 -5.50
C GLU A 28 1.04 -3.51 -5.10
N MET A 29 2.08 -3.56 -5.93
CA MET A 29 3.44 -3.05 -5.61
C MET A 29 3.84 -1.75 -6.35
N ARG A 30 2.99 -1.22 -7.21
CA ARG A 30 3.17 0.02 -7.96
C ARG A 30 2.81 1.23 -7.09
N ALA A 31 3.68 2.23 -7.02
CA ALA A 31 3.34 3.55 -6.49
C ALA A 31 3.47 4.58 -7.62
N THR A 32 2.49 5.48 -7.74
CA THR A 32 2.51 6.55 -8.76
C THR A 32 2.66 7.92 -8.12
N MET A 33 3.35 8.81 -8.82
CA MET A 33 3.49 10.22 -8.51
C MET A 33 2.89 10.99 -9.69
N GLY A 34 1.64 11.43 -9.53
CA GLY A 34 0.80 11.81 -10.67
C GLY A 34 0.65 10.66 -11.67
N ASN A 35 0.98 10.91 -12.93
CA ASN A 35 0.93 9.94 -14.03
C ASN A 35 2.21 9.09 -14.16
N MET A 36 3.25 9.37 -13.36
CA MET A 36 4.52 8.64 -13.41
C MET A 36 4.51 7.46 -12.44
N ILE A 37 5.05 6.32 -12.86
CA ILE A 37 5.33 5.20 -11.94
C ILE A 37 6.60 5.54 -11.15
N ALA A 38 6.43 6.01 -9.92
CA ALA A 38 7.53 6.33 -9.02
C ALA A 38 8.24 5.07 -8.50
N SER A 39 7.50 3.97 -8.32
CA SER A 39 8.08 2.68 -7.95
C SER A 39 7.22 1.53 -8.46
N LYS A 40 7.86 0.44 -8.90
CA LYS A 40 7.19 -0.84 -9.21
C LYS A 40 7.30 -1.86 -8.07
N ARG A 41 7.99 -1.50 -6.98
CA ARG A 41 8.33 -2.39 -5.85
C ARG A 41 8.05 -1.75 -4.50
N ALA A 42 7.06 -0.85 -4.44
CA ALA A 42 6.64 -0.23 -3.19
C ALA A 42 6.12 -1.31 -2.23
N LYS A 43 6.72 -1.38 -1.04
CA LYS A 43 6.26 -2.25 0.03
C LYS A 43 5.10 -1.56 0.75
N LYS A 44 3.94 -2.22 0.79
CA LYS A 44 2.72 -1.69 1.40
C LYS A 44 2.02 -2.69 2.31
N ILE A 45 2.64 -3.86 2.49
CA ILE A 45 2.21 -4.92 3.41
C ILE A 45 3.31 -5.14 4.46
N TYR A 46 2.88 -5.21 5.71
CA TYR A 46 3.76 -5.30 6.86
C TYR A 46 3.22 -6.34 7.83
N GLN A 47 4.11 -7.20 8.32
CA GLN A 47 3.82 -8.05 9.46
C GLN A 47 4.08 -7.26 10.74
N ILE A 48 3.06 -7.13 11.60
CA ILE A 48 3.17 -6.40 12.86
C ILE A 48 3.53 -7.36 13.99
N THR A 49 2.87 -8.52 14.04
CA THR A 49 3.14 -9.62 14.98
C THR A 49 2.98 -10.97 14.27
N PRO A 50 3.28 -12.12 14.90
CA PRO A 50 3.10 -13.44 14.28
C PRO A 50 1.67 -13.72 13.76
N ARG A 51 0.64 -13.03 14.27
CA ARG A 51 -0.77 -13.23 13.87
C ARG A 51 -1.48 -11.96 13.41
N ILE A 52 -0.76 -10.86 13.21
CA ILE A 52 -1.33 -9.57 12.78
C ILE A 52 -0.52 -9.01 11.61
N GLY A 53 -1.19 -8.80 10.48
CA GLY A 53 -0.66 -8.12 9.30
C GLY A 53 -1.41 -6.81 9.03
N LEU A 54 -0.75 -5.89 8.35
CA LEU A 54 -1.26 -4.57 7.97
C LEU A 54 -0.97 -4.29 6.50
N THR A 55 -1.92 -3.65 5.85
CA THR A 55 -1.80 -3.09 4.50
C THR A 55 -2.11 -1.60 4.53
N ILE A 56 -1.41 -0.80 3.74
CA ILE A 56 -1.58 0.66 3.73
C ILE A 56 -2.02 1.11 2.34
N ALA A 57 -3.13 1.84 2.26
CA ALA A 57 -3.57 2.53 1.05
C ALA A 57 -3.64 4.05 1.29
N GLY A 58 -3.56 4.84 0.22
CA GLY A 58 -3.42 6.30 0.31
C GLY A 58 -1.96 6.72 0.27
N GLY A 59 -1.59 7.76 1.03
CA GLY A 59 -0.23 8.29 1.07
C GLY A 59 0.78 7.27 1.59
N VAL A 60 1.60 6.74 0.68
CA VAL A 60 2.64 5.73 0.92
C VAL A 60 4.00 6.13 0.34
#